data_AF-A0A965LFV0-F1
#
_entry.id   AF-A0A965LFV0-F1
#
_cell.length_a   1.000
_cell.length_b   1.000
_cell.length_c   1.000
_cell.angle_alpha   90.00
_cell.angle_beta   90.00
_cell.angle_gamma   90.00
#
_symmetry.space_group_name_H-M   'P 1'
#
loop_
_entity.id
_entity.type
_entity.pdbx_description
1 polymer ?
#
loop_
_entity_poly.entity_id
_entity_poly.type
_entity_poly.pdbx_seq_one_letter_code
_entity_poly.pdbx_strand_id
1 'polypeptide(L)'
;MVLPRIRTAGWLLALGALGACTLAAQPGPGAAEDAEAERRKILKAADQIDRMDAAVEEMKTKITSLEKFLEELRQQSTSLRESMAGAAAQAKKDKEAMLSEVAKLLAENKPAEKTPPPAAKPETRDGYEHTVAKGDTLSSIVQAYNREHGLKLSVEDLRRANQLPKDAPLKVGQKLFIPSS
;
A
#
# COMPACT_ATOMS: atom_id res chain seq x y z
N MET A 1 16.64 -14.37 -65.00
CA MET A 1 15.81 -15.41 -65.62
C MET A 1 14.56 -14.76 -66.17
N VAL A 2 14.53 -14.59 -67.48
CA VAL A 2 13.44 -14.01 -68.27
C VAL A 2 13.19 -15.02 -69.38
N LEU A 3 11.94 -15.47 -69.58
CA LEU A 3 11.34 -15.98 -70.83
C LEU A 3 9.90 -16.52 -70.54
N PRO A 4 8.98 -16.67 -71.53
CA PRO A 4 8.33 -15.59 -72.27
C PRO A 4 6.79 -15.77 -72.43
N ARG A 5 6.13 -14.72 -72.92
CA ARG A 5 4.78 -14.77 -73.54
C ARG A 5 4.85 -15.51 -74.87
N ILE A 6 3.95 -16.47 -75.10
CA ILE A 6 3.68 -17.07 -76.42
C ILE A 6 2.31 -16.57 -76.90
N ARG A 7 2.31 -16.07 -78.14
CA ARG A 7 1.18 -15.51 -78.88
C ARG A 7 0.62 -16.56 -79.84
N THR A 8 -0.71 -16.46 -80.07
CA THR A 8 -1.49 -16.86 -81.26
C THR A 8 -1.67 -18.34 -81.60
N ALA A 9 -2.93 -18.78 -81.65
CA ALA A 9 -3.54 -19.41 -82.83
C ALA A 9 -5.06 -19.47 -82.63
N GLY A 10 -5.81 -18.78 -83.49
CA GLY A 10 -7.27 -18.80 -83.49
C GLY A 10 -7.80 -20.07 -84.14
N TRP A 11 -8.94 -20.56 -83.66
CA TRP A 11 -9.79 -21.49 -84.37
C TRP A 11 -11.23 -20.98 -84.32
N LEU A 12 -11.70 -20.57 -85.50
CA LEU A 12 -13.08 -20.24 -85.82
C LEU A 12 -13.80 -21.54 -86.23
N LEU A 13 -14.94 -21.79 -85.59
CA LEU A 13 -16.16 -22.45 -86.10
C LEU A 13 -16.06 -23.76 -86.90
N ALA A 14 -16.69 -24.82 -86.38
CA ALA A 14 -17.46 -25.76 -87.20
C ALA A 14 -18.61 -26.40 -86.40
N LEU A 15 -19.83 -26.15 -86.90
CA LEU A 15 -21.11 -26.79 -86.56
C LEU A 15 -21.05 -28.32 -86.76
N GLY A 16 -21.74 -29.07 -85.91
CA GLY A 16 -21.99 -30.50 -86.12
C GLY A 16 -22.94 -31.07 -85.06
N ALA A 17 -24.23 -30.92 -85.29
CA ALA A 17 -25.28 -31.54 -84.48
C ALA A 17 -25.22 -33.07 -84.57
N LEU A 18 -25.24 -33.75 -83.43
CA LEU A 18 -25.80 -35.10 -83.33
C LEU A 18 -26.27 -35.32 -81.90
N GLY A 19 -27.58 -35.51 -81.78
CA GLY A 19 -28.27 -35.72 -80.54
C GLY A 19 -27.77 -36.96 -79.81
N ALA A 20 -27.42 -36.75 -78.55
CA ALA A 20 -27.48 -37.76 -77.52
C ALA A 20 -27.89 -37.04 -76.23
N CYS A 21 -29.20 -37.04 -76.00
CA CYS A 21 -29.82 -36.99 -74.69
C CYS A 21 -29.06 -36.17 -73.63
N THR A 22 -29.30 -34.86 -73.57
CA THR A 22 -29.22 -34.14 -72.30
C THR A 22 -30.33 -34.70 -71.41
N LEU A 23 -30.10 -35.87 -70.85
CA LEU A 23 -30.85 -36.36 -69.71
C LEU A 23 -30.42 -35.45 -68.57
N ALA A 24 -31.14 -34.33 -68.41
CA ALA A 24 -31.22 -33.63 -67.16
C ALA A 24 -31.65 -34.68 -66.13
N ALA A 25 -30.67 -35.28 -65.45
CA ALA A 25 -30.90 -35.95 -64.19
C ALA A 25 -31.40 -34.84 -63.27
N GLN A 26 -32.72 -34.67 -63.22
CA GLN A 26 -33.39 -33.94 -62.16
C GLN A 26 -32.82 -34.53 -60.87
N PRO A 27 -32.19 -33.71 -60.00
CA PRO A 27 -31.75 -34.20 -58.71
C PRO A 27 -32.97 -34.85 -58.05
N GLY A 28 -32.86 -36.14 -57.72
CA GLY A 28 -33.92 -36.84 -57.02
C GLY A 28 -34.27 -36.09 -55.74
N PRO A 29 -35.50 -36.21 -55.23
CA PRO A 29 -35.98 -35.42 -54.09
C PRO A 29 -35.00 -35.42 -52.89
N GLY A 30 -34.33 -36.54 -52.60
CA GLY A 30 -33.33 -36.63 -51.54
C GLY A 30 -32.03 -35.84 -51.80
N ALA A 31 -31.56 -35.74 -53.05
CA ALA A 31 -30.33 -34.98 -53.36
C ALA A 31 -30.54 -33.46 -53.22
N ALA A 32 -31.76 -32.98 -53.45
CA ALA A 32 -32.12 -31.58 -53.18
C ALA A 32 -32.19 -31.31 -51.67
N GLU A 33 -32.77 -32.22 -50.89
CA GLU A 33 -32.84 -32.14 -49.42
C GLU A 33 -31.45 -32.14 -48.77
N ASP A 34 -30.52 -32.98 -49.25
CA ASP A 34 -29.13 -33.02 -48.77
C ASP A 34 -28.39 -31.71 -49.03
N ALA A 35 -28.53 -31.14 -50.24
CA ALA A 35 -27.93 -29.86 -50.61
C ALA A 35 -28.49 -28.69 -49.77
N GLU A 36 -29.77 -28.72 -49.41
CA GLU A 36 -30.37 -27.75 -48.49
C GLU A 36 -29.84 -27.92 -47.06
N ALA A 37 -29.66 -29.15 -46.59
CA ALA A 37 -29.09 -29.43 -45.27
C ALA A 37 -27.66 -28.91 -45.13
N GLU A 38 -26.84 -29.04 -46.18
CA GLU A 38 -25.49 -28.48 -46.23
C GLU A 38 -25.48 -26.95 -46.20
N ARG A 39 -26.34 -26.30 -46.99
CA ARG A 39 -26.50 -24.84 -46.98
C ARG A 39 -26.92 -24.31 -45.61
N ARG A 40 -27.82 -25.01 -44.91
CA ARG A 40 -28.22 -24.66 -43.53
C ARG A 40 -27.06 -24.76 -42.55
N LYS A 41 -26.17 -25.75 -42.70
CA LYS A 41 -24.97 -25.86 -41.86
C LYS A 41 -24.00 -24.70 -42.12
N ILE A 42 -23.78 -24.36 -43.39
CA ILE A 42 -22.95 -23.21 -43.78
C ILE A 42 -23.51 -21.90 -43.22
N LEU A 43 -24.83 -21.70 -43.32
CA LEU A 43 -25.48 -20.51 -42.76
C LEU A 43 -25.31 -20.41 -41.24
N LYS A 44 -25.53 -21.51 -40.51
CA LYS A 44 -25.29 -21.55 -39.06
C LYS A 44 -23.83 -21.29 -38.70
N ALA A 45 -22.88 -21.80 -39.49
CA ALA A 45 -21.47 -21.53 -39.30
C ALA A 45 -21.13 -20.06 -39.56
N ALA A 46 -21.75 -19.42 -40.57
CA ALA A 46 -21.62 -17.99 -40.83
C ALA A 46 -22.16 -17.16 -39.65
N ASP A 47 -23.36 -17.45 -39.17
CA ASP A 47 -23.92 -16.80 -37.97
C ASP A 47 -23.03 -16.97 -36.73
N GLN A 48 -22.37 -18.12 -36.61
CA GLN A 48 -21.44 -18.39 -35.52
C GLN A 48 -20.16 -17.56 -35.65
N ILE A 49 -19.64 -17.37 -36.87
CA ILE A 49 -18.49 -16.50 -37.15
C ILE A 49 -18.83 -15.05 -36.78
N ASP A 50 -19.99 -14.54 -37.18
CA ASP A 50 -20.42 -13.17 -36.85
C ASP A 50 -20.49 -12.96 -35.32
N ARG A 51 -20.95 -13.96 -34.57
CA ARG A 51 -20.95 -13.91 -33.10
C ARG A 51 -19.54 -13.94 -32.52
N MET A 52 -18.64 -14.73 -33.09
CA MET A 52 -17.24 -14.77 -32.66
C MET A 52 -16.54 -13.44 -32.95
N ASP A 53 -16.80 -12.82 -34.10
CA ASP A 53 -16.26 -11.50 -34.44
C ASP A 53 -16.78 -10.42 -33.48
N ALA A 54 -18.07 -10.44 -33.16
CA ALA A 54 -18.64 -9.55 -32.14
C ALA A 54 -17.97 -9.74 -30.76
N ALA A 55 -17.72 -11.00 -30.35
CA ALA A 55 -17.03 -11.30 -29.09
C ALA A 55 -15.56 -10.86 -29.11
N VAL A 56 -14.87 -10.98 -30.25
CA VAL A 56 -13.49 -10.51 -30.42
C VAL A 56 -13.42 -8.99 -30.34
N GLU A 57 -14.35 -8.27 -30.96
CA GLU A 57 -14.41 -6.81 -30.83
C GLU A 57 -14.71 -6.40 -29.38
N GLU A 58 -15.62 -7.09 -28.69
CA GLU A 58 -15.84 -6.85 -27.26
C GLU A 58 -14.56 -7.10 -26.44
N MET A 59 -13.85 -8.20 -26.68
CA MET A 59 -12.57 -8.48 -26.01
C MET A 59 -11.51 -7.42 -26.32
N LYS A 60 -11.41 -6.93 -27.56
CA LYS A 60 -10.50 -5.84 -27.93
C LYS A 60 -10.82 -4.56 -27.16
N THR A 61 -12.11 -4.19 -27.06
CA THR A 61 -12.50 -3.01 -26.28
C THR A 61 -12.14 -3.16 -24.79
N LYS A 62 -12.29 -4.36 -24.23
CA LYS A 62 -11.86 -4.65 -22.86
C LYS A 62 -10.34 -4.57 -22.69
N ILE A 63 -9.56 -5.08 -23.65
CA ILE A 63 -8.10 -4.97 -23.64
C ILE A 63 -7.68 -3.49 -23.64
N THR A 64 -8.21 -2.67 -24.55
CA THR A 64 -7.90 -1.23 -24.57
C THR A 64 -8.34 -0.52 -23.29
N SER A 65 -9.48 -0.91 -22.70
CA SER A 65 -9.93 -0.39 -21.42
C SER A 65 -8.99 -0.78 -20.27
N LEU A 66 -8.51 -2.03 -20.24
CA LEU A 66 -7.58 -2.51 -19.22
C LEU A 66 -6.21 -1.86 -19.36
N GLU A 67 -5.69 -1.70 -20.58
CA GLU A 67 -4.46 -0.97 -20.86
C GLU A 67 -4.54 0.47 -20.36
N LYS A 68 -5.66 1.15 -20.61
CA LYS A 68 -5.90 2.51 -20.09
C LYS A 68 -5.93 2.55 -18.56
N PHE A 69 -6.56 1.56 -17.92
CA PHE A 69 -6.60 1.47 -16.47
C PHE A 69 -5.21 1.21 -15.85
N LEU A 70 -4.38 0.38 -16.49
CA LEU A 70 -2.99 0.15 -16.06
C LEU A 70 -2.15 1.42 -16.15
N GLU A 71 -2.30 2.20 -17.22
CA GLU A 71 -1.61 3.48 -17.37
C GLU A 71 -2.09 4.50 -16.33
N GLU A 72 -3.40 4.57 -16.08
CA GLU A 72 -3.96 5.42 -15.02
C GLU A 72 -3.42 5.04 -13.63
N LEU A 73 -3.36 3.74 -13.31
CA LEU A 73 -2.83 3.26 -12.04
C LEU A 73 -1.34 3.55 -11.89
N ARG A 74 -0.57 3.45 -12.99
CA ARG A 74 0.85 3.82 -13.03
C ARG A 74 1.02 5.33 -12.77
N GLN A 75 0.19 6.16 -13.39
CA GLN A 75 0.19 7.60 -13.18
C GLN A 75 -0.18 7.97 -11.75
N GLN A 76 -1.20 7.32 -11.17
CA GLN A 76 -1.56 7.47 -9.75
C GLN A 76 -0.41 7.08 -8.81
N SER A 77 0.29 5.97 -9.08
CA SER A 77 1.44 5.55 -8.29
C SER A 77 2.58 6.58 -8.35
N THR A 78 2.81 7.15 -9.54
CA THR A 78 3.87 8.15 -9.76
C THR A 78 3.54 9.46 -9.07
N SER A 79 2.32 9.97 -9.23
CA SER A 79 1.88 11.22 -8.60
C SER A 79 1.84 11.10 -7.07
N LEU A 80 1.39 9.95 -6.54
CA LEU A 80 1.42 9.70 -5.10
C LEU A 80 2.86 9.68 -4.59
N ARG A 81 3.78 9.01 -5.31
CA ARG A 81 5.20 8.97 -4.94
C ARG A 81 5.84 10.35 -4.96
N GLU A 82 5.52 11.18 -5.94
CA GLU A 82 5.96 12.58 -6.01
C GLU A 82 5.39 13.42 -4.86
N SER A 83 4.10 13.26 -4.54
CA SER A 83 3.48 13.95 -3.40
C SER A 83 4.12 13.54 -2.07
N MET A 84 4.43 12.25 -1.89
CA MET A 84 5.11 11.72 -0.71
C MET A 84 6.56 12.21 -0.64
N ALA A 85 7.28 12.26 -1.76
CA ALA A 85 8.63 12.80 -1.82
C ALA A 85 8.66 14.30 -1.51
N GLY A 86 7.71 15.07 -2.06
CA GLY A 86 7.54 16.50 -1.79
C GLY A 86 7.18 16.77 -0.33
N ALA A 87 6.20 16.04 0.22
CA ALA A 87 5.81 16.15 1.62
C ALA A 87 6.96 15.76 2.58
N ALA A 88 7.72 14.70 2.28
CA ALA A 88 8.87 14.29 3.08
C ALA A 88 10.02 15.32 3.01
N ALA A 89 10.28 15.91 1.84
CA ALA A 89 11.27 16.96 1.68
C ALA A 89 10.86 18.24 2.43
N GLN A 90 9.57 18.62 2.36
CA GLN A 90 9.05 19.77 3.07
C GLN A 90 9.08 19.55 4.59
N ALA A 91 8.66 18.38 5.07
CA ALA A 91 8.72 18.04 6.49
C ALA A 91 10.15 18.08 7.06
N LYS A 92 11.16 17.71 6.27
CA LYS A 92 12.58 17.87 6.67
C LYS A 92 12.98 19.34 6.76
N LYS A 93 12.66 20.15 5.75
CA LYS A 93 12.93 21.59 5.76
C LYS A 93 12.24 22.30 6.92
N ASP A 94 10.96 21.99 7.14
CA ASP A 94 10.17 22.54 8.23
C ASP A 94 10.74 22.12 9.59
N LYS A 95 11.16 20.85 9.73
CA LYS A 95 11.84 20.38 10.95
C LYS A 95 13.16 21.13 11.19
N GLU A 96 13.99 21.33 10.17
CA GLU A 96 15.24 22.07 10.28
C GLU A 96 14.98 23.55 10.65
N ALA A 97 13.97 24.18 10.04
CA ALA A 97 13.54 25.54 10.35
C ALA A 97 12.99 25.67 11.77
N MET A 98 12.16 24.71 12.22
CA MET A 98 11.67 24.69 13.60
C MET A 98 12.81 24.49 14.60
N LEU A 99 13.79 23.63 14.30
CA LEU A 99 14.94 23.41 15.17
C LEU A 99 15.81 24.68 15.29
N SER A 100 15.99 25.43 14.20
CA SER A 100 16.74 26.70 14.24
C SER A 100 15.97 27.79 14.99
N GLU A 101 14.66 27.89 14.79
CA GLU A 101 13.78 28.81 15.53
C GLU A 101 13.79 28.49 17.03
N VAL A 102 13.65 27.21 17.41
CA VAL A 102 13.73 26.77 18.81
C VAL A 102 15.11 27.05 19.40
N ALA A 103 16.19 26.79 18.67
CA ALA A 103 17.54 27.11 19.13
C ALA A 103 17.73 28.62 19.35
N LYS A 104 17.18 29.45 18.46
CA LYS A 104 17.22 30.92 18.57
C LYS A 104 16.40 31.41 19.76
N LEU A 105 15.19 30.89 19.96
CA LEU A 105 14.35 31.21 21.12
C LEU A 105 15.02 30.76 22.43
N LEU A 106 15.68 29.61 22.48
CA LEU A 106 16.43 29.18 23.66
C LEU A 106 17.66 30.06 23.94
N ALA A 107 18.31 30.58 22.89
CA ALA A 107 19.44 31.49 23.02
C ALA A 107 19.01 32.92 23.44
N GLU A 108 17.90 33.42 22.88
CA GLU A 108 17.30 34.71 23.25
C GLU A 108 16.65 34.66 24.64
N ASN A 109 16.06 33.53 25.01
CA ASN A 109 15.44 33.31 26.31
C ASN A 109 16.43 32.72 27.33
N LYS A 110 17.75 32.88 27.10
CA LYS A 110 18.80 32.53 28.04
C LYS A 110 18.53 33.27 29.36
N PRO A 111 18.11 32.59 30.43
CA PRO A 111 18.08 33.22 31.73
C PRO A 111 19.54 33.57 32.06
N ALA A 112 19.79 34.84 32.36
CA ALA A 112 20.93 35.17 33.19
C ALA A 112 20.83 34.28 34.44
N GLU A 113 21.76 33.33 34.53
CA GLU A 113 22.26 32.72 35.75
C GLU A 113 21.29 32.65 36.94
N LYS A 114 20.64 31.49 37.10
CA LYS A 114 20.53 30.90 38.43
C LYS A 114 21.17 29.53 38.38
N THR A 115 22.42 29.51 38.82
CA THR A 115 23.05 28.37 39.48
C THR A 115 21.96 27.53 40.16
N PRO A 116 21.88 26.21 39.88
CA PRO A 116 21.16 25.32 40.79
C PRO A 116 21.71 25.57 42.21
N PRO A 117 20.88 25.55 43.26
CA PRO A 117 21.41 25.38 44.61
C PRO A 117 22.43 24.23 44.55
N PRO A 118 23.61 24.36 45.16
CA PRO A 118 24.66 23.37 45.04
C PRO A 118 24.05 21.99 45.22
N ALA A 119 24.24 21.12 44.23
CA ALA A 119 24.11 19.70 44.46
C ALA A 119 24.99 19.43 45.68
N ALA A 120 24.32 19.26 46.82
CA ALA A 120 24.98 18.82 48.02
C ALA A 120 25.74 17.57 47.63
N LYS A 121 27.03 17.58 47.97
CA LYS A 121 27.98 16.49 47.78
C LYS A 121 27.26 15.13 47.89
N PRO A 122 27.63 14.13 47.07
CA PRO A 122 27.23 12.76 47.32
C PRO A 122 27.84 12.34 48.65
N GLU A 123 27.14 12.66 49.74
CA GLU A 123 27.17 11.87 50.94
C GLU A 123 26.74 10.49 50.45
N THR A 124 27.65 9.52 50.50
CA THR A 124 27.38 8.11 50.25
C THR A 124 26.30 7.65 51.22
N ARG A 125 25.04 7.87 50.84
CA ARG A 125 23.87 7.38 51.54
C ARG A 125 23.46 6.14 50.80
N ASP A 126 23.69 4.99 51.43
CA ASP A 126 23.19 3.74 50.92
C ASP A 126 21.65 3.81 50.90
N GLY A 127 21.08 3.57 49.72
CA GLY A 127 19.66 3.71 49.47
C GLY A 127 19.29 3.46 48.01
N TYR A 128 17.99 3.39 47.75
CA TYR A 128 17.42 3.13 46.44
C TYR A 128 16.73 4.39 45.90
N GLU A 129 16.91 4.67 44.60
CA GLU A 129 16.11 5.68 43.91
C GLU A 129 14.84 5.04 43.35
N HIS A 130 13.68 5.59 43.70
CA HIS A 130 12.38 5.16 43.20
C HIS A 130 11.70 6.30 42.46
N THR A 131 11.20 6.00 41.25
CA THR A 131 10.38 6.94 40.48
C THR A 131 8.91 6.57 40.67
N VAL A 132 8.14 7.48 41.23
CA VAL A 132 6.73 7.27 41.57
C VAL A 132 5.90 6.98 40.32
N ALA A 133 5.24 5.82 40.28
CA ALA A 133 4.34 5.43 39.22
C ALA A 133 2.88 5.86 39.51
N LYS A 134 2.01 5.70 38.52
CA LYS A 134 0.59 6.04 38.66
C LYS A 134 -0.08 5.07 39.63
N GLY A 135 -0.63 5.60 40.73
CA GLY A 135 -1.29 4.83 41.77
C GLY A 135 -0.41 4.53 42.99
N ASP A 136 0.87 4.93 42.94
CA ASP A 136 1.74 4.80 44.10
C ASP A 136 1.38 5.79 45.19
N THR A 137 1.44 5.29 46.42
CA THR A 137 1.30 6.04 47.66
C THR A 137 2.55 5.84 48.49
N LEU A 138 2.88 6.77 49.39
CA LEU A 138 4.02 6.59 50.30
C LEU A 138 3.91 5.28 51.09
N SER A 139 2.69 4.90 51.51
CA SER A 139 2.43 3.63 52.18
C SER A 139 2.70 2.41 51.30
N SER A 140 2.30 2.43 50.02
CA SER A 140 2.52 1.30 49.11
C SER A 140 3.98 1.13 48.76
N ILE A 141 4.70 2.23 48.53
CA ILE A 141 6.15 2.22 48.25
C ILE A 141 6.91 1.66 49.46
N VAL A 142 6.65 2.18 50.67
CA VAL A 142 7.30 1.69 51.89
C VAL A 142 7.04 0.21 52.10
N GLN A 143 5.79 -0.23 51.96
CA GLN A 143 5.44 -1.64 52.15
C GLN A 143 6.09 -2.55 51.10
N ALA A 144 6.16 -2.11 49.84
CA ALA A 144 6.81 -2.87 48.77
C ALA A 144 8.30 -3.07 49.10
N TYR A 145 9.03 -2.00 49.43
CA TYR A 145 10.46 -2.08 49.74
C TYR A 145 10.75 -2.85 51.03
N ASN A 146 9.90 -2.74 52.06
CA ASN A 146 10.05 -3.54 53.27
C ASN A 146 9.88 -5.05 52.99
N ARG A 147 8.99 -5.42 52.06
CA ARG A 147 8.77 -6.83 51.68
C ARG A 147 9.85 -7.37 50.74
N GLU A 148 10.27 -6.56 49.77
CA GLU A 148 11.21 -6.96 48.72
C GLU A 148 12.66 -6.98 49.22
N HIS A 149 13.05 -5.96 49.99
CA HIS A 149 14.42 -5.75 50.46
C HIS A 149 14.59 -6.01 51.97
N GLY A 150 13.52 -6.40 52.67
CA GLY A 150 13.58 -6.68 54.12
C GLY A 150 13.88 -5.44 54.98
N LEU A 151 13.62 -4.25 54.45
CA LEU A 151 13.88 -2.98 55.14
C LEU A 151 12.86 -2.73 56.28
N LYS A 152 13.26 -1.93 57.27
CA LYS A 152 12.38 -1.41 58.33
C LYS A 152 12.06 0.06 58.09
N LEU A 153 11.62 0.38 56.88
CA LEU A 153 11.30 1.76 56.51
C LEU A 153 9.89 2.13 57.00
N SER A 154 9.73 3.34 57.55
CA SER A 154 8.41 3.93 57.81
C SER A 154 8.10 5.06 56.83
N VAL A 155 6.81 5.42 56.71
CA VAL A 155 6.36 6.57 55.90
C VAL A 155 7.00 7.87 56.40
N GLU A 156 7.22 8.00 57.71
CA GLU A 156 7.89 9.18 58.27
C GLU A 156 9.36 9.24 57.89
N ASP A 157 10.07 8.11 57.91
CA ASP A 157 11.49 8.04 57.50
C ASP A 157 11.65 8.41 56.03
N LEU A 158 10.80 7.87 55.15
CA LEU A 158 10.80 8.20 53.73
C LEU A 158 10.53 9.69 53.50
N ARG A 159 9.59 10.28 54.26
CA ARG A 159 9.30 11.71 54.18
C ARG A 159 10.45 12.57 54.69
N ARG A 160 11.11 12.21 55.79
CA ARG A 160 12.29 12.91 56.30
C ARG A 160 13.44 12.85 55.30
N ALA A 161 13.70 11.67 54.72
CA ALA A 161 14.77 11.47 53.74
C ALA A 161 14.58 12.33 52.48
N ASN A 162 13.32 12.54 52.07
CA ASN A 162 12.95 13.32 50.87
C ASN A 162 12.46 14.74 51.18
N GLN A 163 12.55 15.19 52.44
CA GLN A 163 12.09 16.51 52.90
C GLN A 163 10.63 16.82 52.49
N LEU A 164 9.76 15.81 52.51
CA LEU A 164 8.36 15.95 52.09
C LEU A 164 7.47 16.48 53.22
N PRO A 165 6.63 17.51 52.96
CA PRO A 165 5.64 17.98 53.94
C PRO A 165 4.57 16.91 54.25
N LYS A 166 3.82 17.09 55.36
CA LYS A 166 2.83 16.09 55.83
C LYS A 166 1.68 15.90 54.85
N ASP A 167 1.31 17.00 54.18
CA ASP A 167 0.16 17.07 53.28
C ASP A 167 0.58 17.12 51.81
N ALA A 168 1.82 16.72 51.49
CA ALA A 168 2.32 16.78 50.12
C ALA A 168 1.68 15.68 49.25
N PRO A 169 0.96 16.02 48.16
CA PRO A 169 0.51 15.01 47.21
C PRO A 169 1.70 14.45 46.43
N LEU A 170 1.77 13.12 46.32
CA LEU A 170 2.77 12.44 45.53
C LEU A 170 2.49 12.64 44.03
N LYS A 171 3.48 13.09 43.26
CA LYS A 171 3.32 13.30 41.83
C LYS A 171 3.95 12.14 41.04
N VAL A 172 3.24 11.67 40.02
CA VAL A 172 3.78 10.67 39.10
C VAL A 172 5.03 11.22 38.41
N GLY A 173 6.10 10.44 38.36
CA GLY A 173 7.41 10.84 37.84
C GLY A 173 8.32 11.53 38.86
N GLN A 174 7.86 11.75 40.09
CA GLN A 174 8.69 12.26 41.17
C GLN A 174 9.74 11.22 41.58
N LYS A 175 11.00 11.64 41.73
CA LYS A 175 12.07 10.80 42.26
C LYS A 175 12.08 10.88 43.79
N LEU A 176 12.11 9.73 44.43
CA LEU A 176 12.22 9.57 45.88
C LEU A 176 13.46 8.75 46.20
N PHE A 177 14.22 9.21 47.19
CA PHE A 177 15.32 8.50 47.80
C PHE A 177 14.83 7.64 48.97
N ILE A 178 15.08 6.35 48.91
CA ILE A 178 14.68 5.36 49.90
C ILE A 178 15.93 4.96 50.69
N PRO A 179 16.08 5.39 51.95
CA PRO A 179 17.25 5.04 52.75
C PRO A 179 17.27 3.54 53.08
N SER A 180 18.44 2.91 53.03
CA SER A 180 18.62 1.48 53.39
C SER A 180 19.31 1.26 54.75
N SER A 181 19.47 2.31 55.56
CA SER A 181 20.01 2.26 56.94
C SER A 181 18.93 2.45 58.00
#